data_AF-A0A7V9PF68-F1
#
_entry.id   AF-A0A7V9PF68-F1
#
_cell.length_a   1.000
_cell.length_b   1.000
_cell.length_c   1.000
_cell.angle_alpha   90.00
_cell.angle_beta   90.00
_cell.angle_gamma   90.00
#
_symmetry.space_group_name_H-M   'P 1'
#
loop_
_entity.id
_entity.type
_entity.pdbx_description
1 polymer ?
#
loop_
_entity_poly.entity_id
_entity_poly.type
_entity_poly.pdbx_seq_one_letter_code
_entity_poly.pdbx_strand_id
1 'polypeptide(L)'
;TIKSDDVLGRVKVYEAIVKGENIPEPGIPESFKVLIKEMQALCLNVEVLNTTGEEIEMRELDEDVFRTAEELGIDLSRPERGSDEEDERRRERI
;
A
#
# COMPACT_ATOMS: atom_id res chain seq x y z
N THR A 1 0.56 -7.55 12.31
CA THR A 1 1.19 -6.88 11.15
C THR A 1 1.19 -7.84 9.96
N ILE A 2 2.33 -8.41 9.54
CA ILE A 2 2.48 -9.18 8.28
C ILE A 2 1.57 -10.41 8.10
N LYS A 3 1.01 -10.98 9.18
CA LYS A 3 0.12 -12.16 9.08
C LYS A 3 -1.38 -11.82 9.08
N SER A 4 -1.75 -10.61 9.48
CA SER A 4 -3.14 -10.27 9.80
C SER A 4 -3.65 -9.04 9.04
N ASP A 5 -2.90 -7.94 9.04
CA ASP A 5 -3.44 -6.60 8.70
C ASP A 5 -2.46 -5.71 7.91
N ASP A 6 -1.31 -6.24 7.49
CA ASP A 6 -0.32 -5.51 6.70
C ASP A 6 -0.39 -5.97 5.23
N VAL A 7 -1.12 -5.22 4.41
CA VAL A 7 -1.39 -5.59 3.00
C VAL A 7 -0.10 -5.64 2.20
N LEU A 8 0.76 -4.63 2.36
CA LEU A 8 2.02 -4.50 1.62
C LEU A 8 3.08 -5.47 2.15
N GLY A 9 3.18 -5.61 3.48
CA GLY A 9 4.07 -6.55 4.12
C GLY A 9 3.78 -7.99 3.73
N ARG A 10 2.52 -8.39 3.53
CA ARG A 10 2.20 -9.74 3.03
C ARG A 10 2.86 -10.04 1.69
N VAL A 11 2.78 -9.12 0.72
CA VAL A 11 3.35 -9.31 -0.62
C VAL A 11 4.87 -9.42 -0.54
N LYS A 12 5.52 -8.48 0.16
CA LYS A 12 6.98 -8.49 0.34
C LYS A 12 7.48 -9.72 1.09
N VAL A 13 6.69 -10.24 2.04
CA VAL A 13 6.99 -11.50 2.75
C VAL A 13 6.86 -12.70 1.82
N TYR A 14 5.83 -12.78 0.97
CA TYR A 14 5.73 -13.86 -0.02
C TYR A 14 6.92 -13.86 -0.97
N GLU A 15 7.33 -12.68 -1.45
CA GLU A 15 8.50 -12.54 -2.32
C GLU A 15 9.79 -12.97 -1.62
N ALA A 16 10.02 -12.53 -0.38
CA ALA A 16 11.18 -12.91 0.40
C ALA A 16 11.24 -14.43 0.66
N ILE A 17 10.09 -15.06 0.96
CA ILE A 17 10.01 -16.53 1.15
C ILE A 17 10.36 -17.27 -0.15
N VAL A 18 9.89 -16.79 -1.31
CA VAL A 18 10.19 -17.41 -2.61
C VAL A 18 11.66 -17.23 -3.00
N LYS A 19 12.25 -16.08 -2.69
CA LYS A 19 13.67 -15.77 -2.98
C LYS A 19 14.65 -16.35 -1.95
N GLY A 20 14.17 -16.84 -0.81
CA GLY A 20 15.01 -17.29 0.30
C GLY A 20 15.74 -16.13 1.01
N GLU A 21 15.19 -14.92 0.92
CA GLU A 21 15.72 -13.71 1.55
C GLU A 21 15.15 -13.53 2.96
N ASN A 22 15.75 -12.65 3.75
CA ASN A 22 15.23 -12.33 5.08
C ASN A 22 13.86 -11.64 4.99
N ILE A 23 12.98 -12.02 5.90
CA ILE A 23 11.64 -11.43 6.03
C ILE A 23 11.80 -9.94 6.35
N PRO A 24 11.16 -9.04 5.59
CA PRO A 24 11.24 -7.60 5.83
C PRO A 24 10.64 -7.21 7.19
N GLU A 25 11.09 -6.09 7.75
CA GLU A 25 10.54 -5.58 9.00
C GLU A 25 9.05 -5.23 8.84
N PRO A 26 8.18 -5.66 9.78
CA PRO A 26 6.76 -5.33 9.74
C PRO A 26 6.51 -3.84 9.92
N GLY A 27 5.58 -3.28 9.14
CA GLY A 27 5.13 -1.90 9.30
C GLY A 27 4.10 -1.70 10.41
N ILE A 28 3.56 -0.47 10.49
CA ILE A 28 2.43 -0.12 11.35
C ILE A 28 1.19 -0.92 10.88
N PRO A 29 0.38 -1.53 11.79
CA PRO A 29 -0.85 -2.21 11.39
C PRO A 29 -1.93 -1.24 10.90
N GLU A 30 -2.68 -1.62 9.87
CA GLU A 30 -3.70 -0.73 9.33
C GLU A 30 -4.92 -0.59 10.24
N SER A 31 -5.18 -1.60 11.07
CA SER A 31 -6.17 -1.50 12.15
C SER A 31 -5.85 -0.39 13.17
N PHE A 32 -4.57 -0.05 13.38
CA PHE A 32 -4.18 1.05 14.24
C PHE A 32 -4.46 2.41 13.59
N LYS A 33 -4.19 2.55 12.28
CA LYS A 33 -4.54 3.78 11.54
C LYS A 33 -6.05 4.01 11.54
N VAL A 34 -6.85 2.96 11.32
CA VAL A 34 -8.32 3.03 11.37
C VAL A 34 -8.80 3.46 12.75
N LEU A 35 -8.26 2.88 13.82
CA LEU A 35 -8.61 3.26 15.19
C LEU A 35 -8.40 4.77 15.45
N ILE A 36 -7.29 5.35 14.99
CA ILE A 36 -7.04 6.78 15.14
C ILE A 36 -8.07 7.60 14.39
N LYS A 37 -8.40 7.23 13.14
CA LYS A 37 -9.44 7.92 12.36
C LYS A 37 -10.82 7.80 13.01
N GLU A 38 -11.15 6.66 13.61
CA GLU A 38 -12.40 6.47 14.36
C GLU A 38 -12.47 7.37 15.59
N MET A 39 -11.36 7.52 16.33
CA MET A 39 -11.29 8.46 17.45
C MET A 39 -11.39 9.92 16.99
N GLN A 40 -10.73 10.28 15.89
CA GLN A 40 -10.84 11.62 15.28
C GLN A 40 -12.27 11.92 14.81
N ALA A 41 -12.99 10.92 14.29
CA ALA A 41 -14.39 11.06 13.91
C ALA A 41 -15.32 11.34 15.11
N LEU A 42 -14.89 10.99 16.33
CA LEU A 42 -15.57 11.35 17.59
C LEU A 42 -15.14 12.72 18.12
N CYS A 43 -14.44 13.53 17.33
CA CYS A 43 -13.85 14.82 17.72
C CYS A 43 -12.80 14.71 18.84
N LEU A 44 -12.14 13.55 18.98
CA LEU A 44 -11.00 13.41 19.88
C LEU A 44 -9.71 13.83 19.14
N ASN A 45 -8.91 14.68 19.78
CA ASN A 45 -7.57 14.99 19.28
C ASN A 45 -6.62 13.87 19.73
N VAL A 46 -6.19 13.05 18.76
CA VAL A 46 -5.28 11.93 18.99
C VAL A 46 -4.06 12.14 18.11
N GLU A 47 -2.91 12.28 18.77
CA GLU A 47 -1.61 12.53 18.14
C GLU A 47 -0.65 11.41 18.55
N VAL A 48 0.21 10.99 17.63
CA VAL A 48 1.26 10.01 17.93
C VAL A 48 2.59 10.73 18.03
N LEU A 49 3.18 10.67 19.22
CA LEU A 49 4.43 11.35 19.54
C LEU A 49 5.59 10.36 19.50
N ASN A 50 6.72 10.82 18.99
CA ASN A 50 7.99 10.10 19.11
C ASN A 50 8.59 10.30 20.51
N THR A 51 9.73 9.65 20.77
CA THR A 51 10.44 9.77 22.06
C THR A 51 10.97 11.18 22.37
N THR A 52 11.09 12.03 21.35
CA THR A 52 11.49 13.45 21.47
C THR A 52 10.30 14.39 21.64
N GLY A 53 9.06 13.88 21.60
CA GLY A 53 7.83 14.66 21.74
C GLY A 53 7.34 15.34 20.46
N GLU A 54 7.91 14.98 19.31
CA GLU A 54 7.47 15.47 18.00
C GLU A 54 6.37 14.56 17.45
N GLU A 55 5.41 15.17 16.76
CA GLU A 55 4.33 14.45 16.10
C GLU A 55 4.84 13.63 14.92
N ILE A 56 4.42 12.37 14.87
CA ILE A 56 4.67 11.47 13.76
C ILE A 56 3.46 11.52 12.83
N GLU A 57 3.65 12.11 11.64
CA GLU A 57 2.66 11.99 10.57
C GLU A 57 2.54 10.53 10.13
N MET A 58 1.33 9.97 10.27
CA MET A 58 1.00 8.69 9.65
C MET A 58 0.58 8.91 8.21
N ARG A 59 1.36 8.38 7.27
CA ARG A 59 1.04 8.41 5.85
C ARG A 59 -0.24 7.64 5.54
N GLU A 60 -1.03 8.19 4.63
CA GLU A 60 -2.30 7.63 4.18
C GLU A 60 -2.05 6.38 3.32
N LEU A 61 -3.03 5.45 3.36
CA LEU A 61 -3.00 4.20 2.61
C LEU A 61 -2.80 4.41 1.10
N ASP A 62 -3.43 5.46 0.56
CA ASP A 62 -3.37 5.75 -0.87
C ASP A 62 -1.95 6.05 -1.34
N GLU A 63 -1.15 6.75 -0.54
CA GLU A 63 0.24 7.07 -0.86
C GLU A 63 1.14 5.83 -0.86
N ASP A 64 0.93 4.92 0.09
CA ASP A 64 1.72 3.70 0.23
C ASP A 64 1.39 2.68 -0.87
N VAL A 65 0.12 2.61 -1.30
CA VAL A 65 -0.30 1.82 -2.46
C VAL A 65 0.30 2.37 -3.75
N PHE A 66 0.24 3.69 -3.95
CA PHE A 66 0.77 4.33 -5.16
C PHE A 66 2.28 4.09 -5.31
N ARG A 67 3.04 4.29 -4.22
CA ARG A 67 4.49 4.06 -4.17
C ARG A 67 4.85 2.60 -4.46
N THR A 68 4.08 1.66 -3.92
CA THR A 68 4.35 0.23 -4.13
C THR A 68 4.04 -0.18 -5.57
N ALA A 69 2.96 0.35 -6.15
CA ALA A 69 2.66 0.14 -7.56
C ALA A 69 3.78 0.69 -8.45
N GLU A 70 4.32 1.86 -8.14
CA GLU A 70 5.48 2.44 -8.82
C GLU A 70 6.75 1.57 -8.67
N GLU A 71 7.06 1.09 -7.46
CA GLU A 71 8.18 0.15 -7.19
C GLU A 71 8.07 -1.13 -8.04
N LEU A 72 6.85 -1.58 -8.31
CA LEU A 72 6.56 -2.78 -9.11
C LEU A 72 6.44 -2.49 -10.61
N GLY A 73 6.57 -1.24 -11.05
CA GLY A 73 6.38 -0.83 -12.44
C GLY A 73 4.93 -0.95 -12.93
N ILE A 74 3.97 -0.93 -12.01
CA ILE A 74 2.53 -0.99 -12.27
C ILE A 74 2.02 0.44 -12.45
N ASP A 75 1.75 0.81 -13.70
CA ASP A 75 1.14 2.11 -14.01
C ASP A 75 -0.37 2.08 -13.78
N LEU A 76 -0.79 2.56 -12.62
CA LEU A 76 -2.21 2.74 -12.24
C LEU A 76 -2.89 3.90 -12.99
N SER A 77 -2.15 4.71 -13.75
CA SER A 77 -2.72 5.78 -14.58
C SER A 77 -3.24 5.27 -15.93
N ARG A 78 -2.90 4.04 -16.30
CA ARG A 78 -3.38 3.42 -17.54
C ARG A 78 -4.85 3.01 -17.38
N PRO A 79 -5.79 3.60 -18.14
CA PRO A 79 -7.15 3.07 -18.16
C PRO A 79 -7.11 1.62 -18.68
N GLU A 80 -7.60 0.66 -17.89
CA GLU A 80 -7.60 -0.77 -18.24
C GLU A 80 -8.38 -1.11 -19.53
N ARG A 81 -9.11 -0.15 -20.11
CA ARG A 81 -9.64 -0.29 -21.45
C ARG A 81 -8.56 0.12 -22.44
N GLY A 82 -7.93 -0.86 -23.08
CA GLY A 82 -7.41 -0.65 -24.43
C GLY A 82 -8.52 0.04 -25.23
N SER A 83 -8.20 1.14 -25.91
CA SER A 83 -9.17 1.71 -26.84
C SER A 83 -9.54 0.61 -27.84
N ASP A 84 -10.78 0.61 -28.33
CA ASP A 84 -11.26 -0.40 -29.27
C ASP A 84 -10.29 -0.55 -30.48
N GLU A 85 -9.52 0.51 -30.79
CA GLU A 85 -8.45 0.54 -31.79
C GLU A 85 -7.19 -0.30 -31.48
N GLU A 86 -6.81 -0.51 -30.20
CA GLU A 86 -5.68 -1.37 -29.82
C GLU A 86 -6.05 -2.85 -29.91
N ASP A 87 -7.30 -3.20 -29.55
CA ASP A 87 -7.83 -4.56 -29.67
C ASP A 87 -8.06 -4.97 -31.13
N GLU A 88 -8.50 -4.05 -32.00
CA GLU A 88 -8.60 -4.28 -33.44
C GLU A 88 -7.24 -4.57 -34.08
N ARG A 89 -6.22 -3.76 -33.77
CA ARG A 89 -4.85 -3.96 -34.28
C ARG A 89 -4.24 -5.29 -33.85
N ARG A 90 -4.66 -5.83 -32.70
CA ARG A 90 -4.20 -7.14 -32.21
C ARG A 90 -4.88 -8.29 -32.95
N ARG A 91 -6.11 -8.11 -33.40
CA ARG A 91 -6.87 -9.08 -34.22
C ARG A 91 -6.37 -9.16 -35.65
N GLU A 92 -5.87 -8.07 -36.23
CA GLU A 92 -5.32 -8.03 -37.59
C GLU A 92 -3.94 -8.70 -37.73
N ARG A 93 -3.28 -9.05 -36.61
CA ARG A 93 -1.95 -9.68 -36.58
C ARG A 93 -1.97 -11.20 -36.41
N ILE A 94 -3.15 -11.84 -36.40
CA ILE A 94 -3.33 -13.30 -36.42
C ILE A 94 -3.82 -13.71 -37.81
#